data_AF-A0A925J813-F1
#
_entry.id   AF-A0A925J813-F1
#
_cell.length_a   1.000
_cell.length_b   1.000
_cell.length_c   1.000
_cell.angle_alpha   90.00
_cell.angle_beta   90.00
_cell.angle_gamma   90.00
#
_symmetry.space_group_name_H-M   'P 1'
#
loop_
_entity.id
_entity.type
_entity.pdbx_description
1 polymer ?
#
loop_
_entity_poly.entity_id
_entity_poly.type
_entity_poly.pdbx_seq_one_letter_code
_entity_poly.pdbx_strand_id
1 'polypeptide(L)' 'MANKNEEMVEEIEEIQELIDPPEIDSKYRMIILAAQRSKQLQRGAVSRTDIDIRKSKPTRVALKELKEKRVNFEILEQT' A
#
# COMPACT_ATOMS: atom_id res chain seq x y z
N MET A 1 27.88 -5.00 -22.14
CA MET A 1 26.44 -4.67 -22.06
C MET A 1 25.83 -5.09 -20.69
N ALA A 2 26.61 -5.09 -19.60
CA ALA A 2 26.13 -5.44 -18.25
C ALA A 2 25.68 -4.21 -17.42
N ASN A 3 26.26 -3.04 -17.67
CA ASN A 3 26.00 -1.82 -16.91
C ASN A 3 24.54 -1.36 -16.88
N LYS A 4 23.76 -1.63 -17.94
CA LYS A 4 22.37 -1.16 -18.01
C LYS A 4 21.44 -1.88 -17.03
N ASN A 5 21.75 -3.15 -16.70
CA ASN A 5 20.96 -3.90 -15.73
C ASN A 5 21.31 -3.51 -14.30
N GLU A 6 22.57 -3.15 -14.03
CA GLU A 6 23.03 -2.71 -12.72
C GLU A 6 22.53 -1.29 -12.41
N GLU A 7 22.60 -0.37 -13.38
CA GLU A 7 21.98 0.96 -13.29
C GLU A 7 20.46 0.87 -13.05
N MET A 8 19.77 -0.06 -13.73
CA MET A 8 18.34 -0.30 -13.49
C MET A 8 18.05 -0.85 -12.08
N VAL A 9 18.93 -1.67 -11.51
CA VAL A 9 18.76 -2.23 -10.16
C VAL A 9 19.02 -1.17 -9.10
N GLU A 10 20.04 -0.33 -9.28
CA GLU A 10 20.32 0.81 -8.40
C GLU A 10 19.20 1.86 -8.46
N GLU A 11 18.65 2.16 -9.64
CA GLU A 11 17.45 3.00 -9.78
C GLU A 11 16.22 2.38 -9.08
N ILE A 12 16.05 1.05 -9.12
CA ILE A 12 14.95 0.35 -8.43
C ILE A 12 15.14 0.37 -6.90
N GLU A 13 16.38 0.25 -6.42
CA GLU A 13 16.73 0.30 -4.99
C GLU A 13 16.59 1.72 -4.42
N GLU A 14 16.91 2.77 -5.19
CA GLU A 14 16.65 4.17 -4.80
C GLU A 14 15.15 4.51 -4.75
N ILE A 15 14.33 3.93 -5.64
CA ILE A 15 12.86 4.08 -5.64
C ILE A 15 12.20 3.25 -4.53
N GLN A 16 12.96 2.43 -3.80
CA GLN A 16 12.54 1.88 -2.52
C GLN A 16 12.55 2.96 -1.42
N GLU A 17 12.01 4.14 -1.77
CA GLU A 17 11.61 5.21 -0.87
C GLU A 17 11.02 4.57 0.38
N LEU A 18 11.52 4.98 1.55
CA LEU A 18 10.92 4.62 2.83
C LEU A 18 9.42 4.94 2.77
N ILE A 19 8.61 3.91 2.54
CA ILE A 19 7.15 4.00 2.65
C ILE A 19 6.87 4.11 4.16
N ASP A 20 6.90 5.33 4.69
CA ASP A 20 6.42 5.66 6.03
C ASP A 20 5.11 6.45 5.91
N PRO A 21 3.98 5.77 5.70
CA PRO A 21 2.69 6.43 5.61
C PRO A 21 2.36 7.13 6.92
N PRO A 22 1.66 8.27 6.87
CA PRO A 22 1.32 9.04 8.06
C PRO A 22 0.46 8.21 9.03
N GLU A 23 0.53 8.56 10.32
CA GLU A 23 -0.30 7.91 11.33
C GLU A 23 -1.79 8.23 11.12
N ILE A 24 -2.65 7.23 11.32
CA ILE A 24 -4.09 7.38 11.22
C ILE A 24 -4.63 7.78 12.60
N ASP A 25 -4.90 9.07 12.77
CA ASP A 25 -5.42 9.68 14.01
C ASP A 25 -6.85 9.26 14.38
N SER A 26 -7.70 8.95 13.38
CA SER A 26 -9.13 8.72 13.58
C SER A 26 -9.60 7.35 13.09
N LYS A 27 -10.44 6.68 13.89
CA LYS A 27 -11.12 5.43 13.51
C LYS A 27 -11.92 5.56 12.22
N TYR A 28 -12.52 6.74 11.97
CA TYR A 28 -13.28 6.99 10.75
C TYR A 28 -12.36 7.06 9.53
N ARG A 29 -11.20 7.73 9.64
CA ARG A 29 -10.20 7.77 8.57
C ARG A 29 -9.67 6.38 8.24
N MET A 30 -9.42 5.55 9.26
CA MET A 30 -9.05 4.14 9.06
C MET A 30 -10.09 3.37 8.24
N ILE A 31 -11.38 3.53 8.55
CA ILE A 31 -12.47 2.84 7.83
C ILE A 31 -12.53 3.31 6.38
N ILE A 32 -12.42 4.62 6.13
CA ILE A 32 -12.44 5.19 4.77
C ILE A 32 -11.25 4.67 3.95
N LEU A 33 -10.04 4.72 4.51
CA LEU A 33 -8.83 4.21 3.85
C LEU A 33 -8.94 2.71 3.56
N ALA A 34 -9.40 1.91 4.54
CA ALA A 34 -9.60 0.48 4.36
C ALA A 34 -10.65 0.18 3.29
N ALA A 35 -11.73 0.96 3.21
CA ALA A 35 -12.77 0.82 2.19
C ALA A 35 -12.25 1.17 0.80
N GLN A 36 -11.53 2.28 0.65
CA GLN A 36 -10.88 2.67 -0.59
C GLN A 36 -9.88 1.61 -1.07
N ARG A 37 -9.04 1.10 -0.16
CA ARG A 37 -8.08 0.04 -0.50
C ARG A 37 -8.78 -1.28 -0.84
N SER A 38 -9.84 -1.65 -0.13
CA SER A 38 -10.67 -2.81 -0.49
C SER A 38 -11.25 -2.71 -1.89
N LYS A 39 -11.65 -1.50 -2.32
CA LYS A 39 -12.14 -1.25 -3.68
C LYS A 39 -11.03 -1.44 -4.72
N GLN A 40 -9.79 -1.06 -4.42
CA GLN A 40 -8.64 -1.31 -5.30
C GLN A 40 -8.38 -2.81 -5.43
N LEU A 41 -8.35 -3.55 -4.32
CA LEU A 41 -8.14 -5.00 -4.31
C LEU A 41 -9.22 -5.75 -5.10
N GLN A 42 -10.48 -5.35 -4.96
CA GLN A 42 -11.59 -5.91 -5.75
C GLN A 42 -11.45 -5.65 -7.26
N ARG A 43 -10.77 -4.57 -7.65
CA ARG A 43 -10.48 -4.22 -9.05
C ARG A 43 -9.25 -4.95 -9.60
N GLY A 44 -8.65 -5.87 -8.84
CA GLY A 44 -7.48 -6.63 -9.26
C GLY A 44 -6.15 -5.99 -8.89
N ALA A 45 -6.12 -5.01 -7.98
CA ALA A 45 -4.85 -4.51 -7.44
C ALA A 45 -4.11 -5.63 -6.71
N VAL A 46 -2.78 -5.64 -6.85
CA VAL A 46 -1.90 -6.59 -6.18
C VAL A 46 -1.90 -6.30 -4.68
N SER A 47 -2.06 -7.35 -3.87
CA SER A 47 -1.87 -7.21 -2.43
C SER A 47 -0.38 -7.10 -2.12
N ARG A 48 -0.07 -6.23 -1.16
CA ARG A 48 1.27 -6.05 -0.61
C ARG A 48 1.49 -6.90 0.63
N THR A 49 0.58 -7.82 0.95
CA THR A 49 0.69 -8.77 2.08
C THR A 49 0.85 -10.19 1.59
N ASP A 50 1.28 -11.09 2.49
CA ASP A 50 1.39 -12.53 2.21
C ASP A 50 0.02 -13.24 2.14
N ILE A 51 -1.09 -12.49 2.23
CA ILE A 51 -2.43 -13.06 2.17
C ILE A 51 -2.89 -13.15 0.72
N ASP A 52 -3.34 -14.34 0.33
CA ASP A 52 -4.02 -14.55 -0.93
C ASP A 52 -5.39 -13.85 -0.95
N ILE A 53 -5.54 -12.88 -1.84
CA ILE A 53 -6.77 -12.09 -2.05
C ILE A 53 -7.94 -12.99 -2.46
N ARG A 54 -7.70 -14.13 -3.14
CA ARG A 54 -8.78 -15.04 -3.56
C ARG A 54 -9.38 -15.84 -2.40
N LYS A 55 -8.62 -16.01 -1.32
CA LYS A 55 -9.01 -16.83 -0.16
C LYS A 55 -9.50 -15.99 1.02
N SER A 56 -9.34 -14.67 0.96
CA SER A 56 -9.66 -13.76 2.05
C SER A 56 -10.53 -12.60 1.59
N LYS A 57 -11.37 -12.08 2.49
CA LYS A 57 -12.16 -10.88 2.19
C LYS A 57 -11.21 -9.70 1.89
N PRO A 58 -11.43 -8.92 0.81
CA PRO A 58 -10.57 -7.78 0.46
C PRO A 58 -10.36 -6.78 1.59
N THR A 59 -11.37 -6.56 2.42
CA THR A 59 -11.29 -5.68 3.60
C THR A 59 -10.35 -6.19 4.68
N ARG A 60 -10.23 -7.52 4.84
CA ARG A 60 -9.28 -8.11 5.77
C ARG A 60 -7.84 -7.90 5.30
N VAL A 61 -7.62 -8.02 3.99
CA VAL A 61 -6.32 -7.75 3.36
C VAL A 61 -5.97 -6.27 3.50
N ALA A 62 -6.90 -5.35 3.19
CA ALA A 62 -6.70 -3.91 3.34
C ALA A 62 -6.34 -3.49 4.77
N LEU A 63 -7.02 -4.03 5.79
CA LEU A 63 -6.70 -3.74 7.18
C LEU A 63 -5.32 -4.26 7.60
N LYS A 64 -4.90 -5.44 7.09
CA LYS A 64 -3.54 -5.95 7.32
C LYS A 64 -2.50 -5.05 6.67
N GLU A 65 -2.73 -4.62 5.42
CA GLU A 65 -1.82 -3.71 4.72
C GLU A 65 -1.67 -2.36 5.45
N LEU A 66 -2.76 -1.81 5.98
CA LEU A 66 -2.72 -0.59 6.79
C LEU A 66 -1.94 -0.79 8.09
N LYS A 67 -2.15 -1.92 8.78
CA LYS A 67 -1.44 -2.25 10.03
C LYS A 67 0.06 -2.43 9.81
N GLU A 68 0.46 -2.97 8.66
CA GLU A 68 1.87 -3.18 8.27
C GLU A 68 2.49 -1.97 7.59
N LYS A 69 1.80 -0.81 7.56
CA LYS A 69 2.27 0.42 6.90
C LYS A 69 2.64 0.22 5.41
N ARG A 70 1.98 -0.73 4.72
CA ARG A 70 2.26 -1.06 3.31
C ARG A 70 1.38 -0.29 2.32
N VAL A 71 0.51 0.59 2.79
CA VAL A 71 -0.36 1.43 1.93
C VAL A 71 0.14 2.86 2.02
N ASN A 72 0.59 3.41 0.89
CA ASN A 72 0.90 4.83 0.79
C ASN A 72 -0.39 5.64 0.64
N PHE A 73 -0.52 6.72 1.41
CA PHE A 73 -1.63 7.66 1.32
C PHE A 73 -1.21 9.02 1.90
N GLU A 74 -1.86 10.07 1.42
CA GLU A 74 -1.71 11.43 1.93
C GLU A 74 -3.05 11.89 2.52
N ILE A 75 -2.99 12.63 3.62
CA ILE A 75 -4.17 13.27 4.22
C ILE A 75 -4.18 14.72 3.76
N LEU A 76 -5.11 15.05 2.87
CA LEU A 76 -5.34 16.42 2.43
C LEU A 76 -6.22 17.11 3.48
N GLU A 77 -5.67 18.09 4.20
CA GLU A 77 -6.50 18.97 5.03
C GLU A 77 -7.24 19.96 4.12
N GLN A 78 -8.57 20.03 4.27
CA GLN A 78 -9.35 21.12 3.67
C GLN A 78 -9.35 22.28 4.66
N THR A 79 -8.63 23.34 4.31
CA THR A 79 -8.63 24.64 5.00
C THR A 79 -9.89 25.43 4.70
#